data_AF-A0AAP0D3T1-F1
#
_entry.id   AF-A0AAP0D3T1-F1
#
_cell.length_a   1.000
_cell.length_b   1.000
_cell.length_c   1.000
_cell.angle_alpha   90.00
_cell.angle_beta   90.00
_cell.angle_gamma   90.00
#
_symmetry.space_group_name_H-M   'P 1'
#
loop_
_entity.id
_entity.type
_entity.pdbx_description
1 polymer ?
#
loop_
_entity_poly.entity_id
_entity_poly.type
_entity_poly.pdbx_seq_one_letter_code
_entity_poly.pdbx_strand_id
1 'polypeptide(L)'
;MATTTLNNGDTVMLLEASASSRPSWSTSASQTDALPYIDNEYGDPNVKSEVDRLIEEEMRRSSKTPSDYLNDLPPSRSQIQLRVITKEYERVRTGEPVVPLDMSKYGLDVPSQKNETAWKQALQKSQSSLKHQVIRKQAQAAELNEKIELVNRESKYHQQNAAHVLNDSSTQWKELCEMNIAIEASCVQIENYLEHLKAEAKQRGWSLDIDVENDSSLH
;
A
#
# COMPACT_ATOMS: atom_id res chain seq x y z
N MET A 1 6.46 18.10 -3.94
CA MET A 1 7.39 17.67 -2.87
C MET A 1 6.99 18.42 -1.62
N ALA A 2 6.38 17.74 -0.65
CA ALA A 2 6.06 18.34 0.64
C ALA A 2 7.24 18.07 1.58
N THR A 3 7.95 19.12 1.98
CA THR A 3 9.00 19.05 3.00
C THR A 3 8.36 19.35 4.35
N THR A 4 8.34 18.37 5.26
CA THR A 4 8.03 18.63 6.66
C THR A 4 9.35 18.77 7.40
N THR A 5 9.61 19.97 7.91
CA THR A 5 10.77 20.27 8.74
C THR A 5 10.45 19.84 10.17
N LEU A 6 11.20 18.90 10.72
CA LEU A 6 11.15 18.61 12.16
C LEU A 6 11.94 19.69 12.91
N ASN A 7 11.56 19.93 14.17
CA ASN A 7 12.08 21.00 15.04
C ASN A 7 13.62 20.97 15.27
N ASN A 8 14.31 19.89 14.84
CA ASN A 8 15.75 19.71 14.96
C ASN A 8 16.54 19.93 13.64
N GLY A 9 15.91 20.46 12.59
CA GLY A 9 16.58 20.79 11.32
C GLY A 9 16.79 19.60 10.38
N ASP A 10 16.46 18.37 10.78
CA ASP A 10 16.42 17.22 9.89
C ASP A 10 15.20 17.29 8.96
N THR A 11 15.49 17.39 7.66
CA THR A 11 14.47 17.48 6.62
C THR A 11 14.09 16.06 6.20
N VAL A 12 12.95 15.56 6.68
CA VAL A 12 12.42 14.26 6.22
C VAL A 12 11.69 14.48 4.90
N MET A 13 12.30 14.01 3.82
CA MET A 13 11.70 14.00 2.49
C MET A 13 10.65 12.89 2.44
N LEU A 14 9.41 13.22 2.82
CA LEU A 14 8.29 12.33 2.58
C LEU A 14 7.93 12.45 1.09
N LEU A 15 8.37 11.48 0.29
CA LEU A 15 7.89 11.34 -1.06
C LEU A 15 6.45 10.87 -0.96
N GLU A 16 5.51 11.82 -0.95
CA GLU A 16 4.11 11.52 -1.23
C GLU A 16 4.10 10.66 -2.49
N ALA A 17 3.61 9.41 -2.37
CA ALA A 17 3.47 8.53 -3.51
C ALA A 17 2.67 9.31 -4.55
N SER A 18 3.36 9.74 -5.60
CA SER A 18 2.87 10.72 -6.55
C SER A 18 1.47 10.33 -7.00
N ALA A 19 0.44 11.09 -6.58
CA ALA A 19 -0.94 10.93 -7.02
C ALA A 19 -1.03 10.96 -8.57
N SER A 20 -0.02 11.53 -9.25
CA SER A 20 0.14 11.59 -10.69
C SER A 20 0.64 10.31 -11.39
N SER A 21 0.93 9.23 -10.68
CA SER A 21 1.25 7.93 -11.34
C SER A 21 0.01 7.09 -11.66
N ARG A 22 -1.18 7.53 -11.24
CA ARG A 22 -2.41 6.75 -11.38
C ARG A 22 -3.15 7.07 -12.68
N PRO A 23 -3.58 6.05 -13.44
CA PRO A 23 -4.44 6.27 -14.59
C PRO A 23 -5.77 6.88 -14.16
N SER A 24 -6.21 7.93 -14.85
CA SER A 24 -7.49 8.63 -14.61
C SER A 24 -8.74 7.74 -14.61
N TRP A 25 -8.66 6.51 -15.13
CA TRP A 25 -9.79 5.58 -15.19
C TRP A 25 -10.05 4.81 -13.89
N SER A 26 -9.13 4.82 -12.92
CA SER A 26 -9.34 4.18 -11.61
C SER A 26 -9.93 5.19 -10.62
N THR A 27 -11.21 5.01 -10.26
CA THR A 27 -11.92 5.87 -9.30
C THR A 27 -11.98 5.26 -7.88
N SER A 28 -11.67 3.97 -7.75
CA SER A 28 -12.01 3.14 -6.58
C SER A 28 -10.87 2.90 -5.59
N ALA A 29 -9.64 3.27 -5.93
CA ALA A 29 -8.50 2.98 -5.06
C ALA A 29 -8.44 4.01 -3.92
N SER A 30 -9.30 3.83 -2.92
CA SER A 30 -9.09 4.33 -1.56
C SER A 30 -7.60 4.22 -1.24
N GLN A 31 -7.01 5.32 -0.77
CA GLN A 31 -5.61 5.37 -0.41
C GLN A 31 -5.43 4.57 0.89
N THR A 32 -5.46 3.25 0.74
CA THR A 32 -5.22 2.29 1.80
C THR A 32 -3.73 2.33 2.08
N ASP A 33 -3.37 2.94 3.19
CA ASP A 33 -2.00 2.93 3.71
C ASP A 33 -1.84 1.72 4.65
N ALA A 34 -0.80 0.93 4.40
CA ALA A 34 -0.42 -0.21 5.22
C ALA A 34 1.11 -0.38 5.10
N LEU A 35 1.79 -0.72 6.20
CA LEU A 35 3.24 -0.82 6.25
C LEU A 35 3.73 -2.28 6.47
N PRO A 36 3.63 -3.17 5.47
CA PRO A 36 4.01 -4.59 5.60
C PRO A 36 5.41 -4.89 6.15
N TYR A 37 6.39 -3.99 5.99
CA TYR A 37 7.77 -4.18 6.48
C TYR A 37 7.98 -3.68 7.91
N ILE A 38 7.02 -2.95 8.48
CA ILE A 38 7.09 -2.34 9.81
C ILE A 38 6.08 -3.02 10.75
N ASP A 39 4.87 -3.25 10.26
CA ASP A 39 3.77 -3.85 11.01
C ASP A 39 3.97 -5.38 11.13
N ASN A 40 4.77 -5.80 12.10
CA ASN A 40 5.08 -7.22 12.32
C ASN A 40 3.90 -8.04 12.88
N GLU A 41 2.85 -7.39 13.36
CA GLU A 41 1.69 -8.03 13.99
C GLU A 41 0.83 -8.85 13.00
N TYR A 42 0.88 -8.52 11.71
CA TYR A 42 0.18 -9.28 10.66
C TYR A 42 0.75 -10.69 10.46
N GLY A 43 1.95 -10.97 10.97
CA GLY A 43 2.56 -12.30 10.93
C GLY A 43 1.96 -13.29 11.94
N ASP A 44 1.23 -12.82 12.96
CA ASP A 44 0.59 -13.70 13.95
C ASP A 44 -0.69 -14.33 13.37
N PRO A 45 -0.80 -15.67 13.31
CA PRO A 45 -2.01 -16.35 12.88
C PRO A 45 -3.27 -15.96 13.67
N ASN A 46 -3.13 -15.59 14.94
CA ASN A 46 -4.27 -15.19 15.77
C ASN A 46 -4.89 -13.89 15.27
N VAL A 47 -4.05 -12.88 14.96
CA VAL A 47 -4.48 -11.59 14.41
C VAL A 47 -5.22 -11.82 13.09
N LYS A 48 -4.66 -12.67 12.20
CA LYS A 48 -5.31 -13.02 10.94
C LYS A 48 -6.70 -13.64 11.17
N SER A 49 -6.81 -14.60 12.09
CA SER A 49 -8.08 -15.29 12.35
C SER A 49 -9.17 -14.34 12.86
N GLU A 50 -8.80 -13.37 13.71
CA GLU A 50 -9.74 -12.38 14.21
C GLU A 50 -10.14 -11.38 13.12
N VAL A 51 -9.19 -10.93 12.30
CA VAL A 51 -9.46 -10.06 11.15
C VAL A 51 -10.39 -10.77 10.15
N ASP A 52 -10.12 -12.02 9.80
CA ASP A 52 -10.96 -12.81 8.90
C ASP A 52 -12.39 -12.93 9.45
N ARG A 53 -12.54 -13.16 10.77
CA ARG A 53 -13.84 -13.22 11.45
C ARG A 53 -14.60 -11.89 11.36
N LEU A 54 -13.90 -10.77 11.56
CA LEU A 54 -14.49 -9.43 11.43
C LEU A 54 -14.93 -9.13 10.00
N ILE A 55 -14.11 -9.51 9.01
CA ILE A 55 -14.44 -9.39 7.59
C ILE A 55 -15.70 -10.22 7.29
N GLU A 56 -15.78 -11.46 7.75
CA GLU A 56 -16.93 -12.33 7.50
C GLU A 56 -18.22 -11.76 8.12
N GLU A 57 -18.15 -11.23 9.34
CA GLU A 57 -19.31 -10.61 9.99
C GLU A 57 -19.75 -9.32 9.27
N GLU A 58 -18.81 -8.51 8.78
CA GLU A 58 -19.13 -7.35 7.93
C GLU A 58 -19.70 -7.76 6.57
N MET A 59 -19.19 -8.82 5.95
CA MET A 59 -19.73 -9.38 4.71
C MET A 59 -21.14 -9.96 4.92
N ARG A 60 -21.44 -10.50 6.10
CA ARG A 60 -22.78 -10.99 6.46
C ARG A 60 -23.76 -9.85 6.72
N ARG A 61 -23.31 -8.75 7.32
CA ARG A 61 -24.12 -7.57 7.65
C ARG A 61 -24.37 -6.66 6.45
N SER A 62 -23.38 -6.55 5.57
CA SER A 62 -23.47 -5.66 4.41
C SER A 62 -24.20 -6.35 3.25
N SER A 63 -25.18 -5.64 2.67
CA SER A 63 -25.81 -6.03 1.40
C SER A 63 -25.10 -5.42 0.19
N LYS A 64 -23.90 -4.85 0.39
CA LYS A 64 -23.11 -4.24 -0.68
C LYS A 64 -22.45 -5.37 -1.47
N THR A 65 -22.80 -5.50 -2.74
CA THR A 65 -22.02 -6.32 -3.67
C THR A 65 -20.63 -5.72 -3.82
N PRO A 66 -19.55 -6.52 -3.87
CA PRO A 66 -18.21 -6.03 -4.19
C PRO A 66 -18.28 -5.16 -5.44
N SER A 67 -17.54 -4.03 -5.43
CA SER A 67 -17.46 -3.12 -6.57
C SER A 67 -17.18 -3.91 -7.85
N ASP A 68 -17.97 -3.68 -8.90
CA ASP A 68 -17.81 -4.39 -10.17
C ASP A 68 -16.45 -4.05 -10.79
N TYR A 69 -15.51 -5.00 -10.68
CA TYR A 69 -14.13 -4.89 -11.14
C TYR A 69 -14.03 -4.52 -12.63
N LEU A 70 -15.11 -4.70 -13.42
CA LEU A 70 -15.18 -4.26 -14.82
C LEU A 70 -15.06 -2.75 -15.01
N ASN A 71 -15.49 -1.95 -14.01
CA ASN A 71 -15.34 -0.50 -14.05
C ASN A 71 -13.89 -0.05 -13.81
N ASP A 72 -13.07 -0.92 -13.22
CA ASP A 72 -11.63 -0.72 -13.00
C ASP A 72 -10.81 -1.35 -14.14
N LEU A 73 -11.38 -1.56 -15.32
CA LEU A 73 -10.58 -1.86 -16.51
C LEU A 73 -10.24 -0.56 -17.25
N PRO A 74 -9.03 -0.45 -17.81
CA PRO A 74 -8.75 0.62 -18.76
C PRO A 74 -9.79 0.54 -19.89
N PRO A 75 -10.29 1.70 -20.38
CA PRO A 75 -11.28 1.70 -21.46
C PRO A 75 -10.81 0.78 -22.57
N SER A 76 -11.67 -0.18 -22.94
CA SER A 76 -11.34 -1.21 -23.92
C SER A 76 -10.65 -0.56 -25.10
N ARG A 77 -9.36 -0.89 -25.32
CA ARG A 77 -8.64 -0.46 -26.51
C ARG A 77 -9.51 -0.84 -27.69
N SER A 78 -10.10 0.17 -28.34
CA SER A 78 -11.11 0.02 -29.38
C SER A 78 -10.67 -1.05 -30.36
N GLN A 79 -11.35 -2.19 -30.30
CA GLN A 79 -11.15 -3.42 -31.08
C GLN A 79 -9.67 -3.73 -31.35
N ILE A 80 -9.15 -4.75 -30.66
CA ILE A 80 -7.97 -5.47 -31.14
C ILE A 80 -8.30 -5.98 -32.55
N GLN A 81 -8.02 -5.18 -33.59
CA GLN A 81 -8.07 -5.56 -34.99
C GLN A 81 -6.85 -6.45 -35.30
N LEU A 82 -6.62 -7.45 -34.45
CA LEU A 82 -5.70 -8.51 -34.83
C LEU A 82 -6.42 -9.30 -35.90
N ARG A 83 -5.94 -9.17 -37.13
CA ARG A 83 -6.36 -9.95 -38.30
C ARG A 83 -6.58 -11.43 -37.99
N VAL A 84 -5.84 -11.97 -37.03
CA VAL A 84 -5.99 -13.33 -36.52
C VAL A 84 -7.31 -13.50 -35.77
N ILE A 85 -7.61 -12.68 -34.74
CA ILE A 85 -8.84 -12.78 -33.94
C ILE A 85 -10.09 -12.56 -34.79
N THR A 86 -10.06 -11.60 -35.73
CA THR A 86 -11.20 -11.38 -36.65
C THR A 86 -11.48 -12.63 -37.50
N LYS A 87 -10.43 -13.27 -38.03
CA LYS A 87 -10.56 -14.53 -38.77
C LYS A 87 -11.04 -15.69 -37.91
N GLU A 88 -10.54 -15.81 -36.68
CA GLU A 88 -10.99 -16.83 -35.73
C GLU A 88 -12.47 -16.67 -35.40
N TYR A 89 -12.94 -15.43 -35.22
CA TYR A 89 -14.35 -15.12 -34.98
C TYR A 89 -15.22 -15.50 -36.18
N GLU A 90 -14.78 -15.17 -37.39
CA GLU A 90 -15.47 -15.57 -38.63
C GLU A 90 -15.53 -17.09 -38.76
N ARG A 91 -14.44 -17.81 -38.48
CA ARG A 91 -14.38 -19.28 -38.50
C ARG A 91 -15.35 -19.91 -37.51
N VAL A 92 -15.37 -19.43 -36.26
CA VAL A 92 -16.30 -19.93 -35.23
C VAL A 92 -17.74 -19.67 -35.63
N ARG A 93 -18.03 -18.48 -36.20
CA ARG A 93 -19.36 -18.14 -36.71
C ARG A 93 -19.80 -19.03 -37.88
N THR A 94 -18.87 -19.44 -38.75
CA THR A 94 -19.15 -20.37 -39.85
C THR A 94 -19.10 -21.84 -39.44
N GLY A 95 -18.72 -22.14 -38.20
CA GLY A 95 -18.62 -23.51 -37.68
C GLY A 95 -17.45 -24.31 -38.27
N GLU A 96 -16.46 -23.64 -38.87
CA GLU A 96 -15.29 -24.30 -39.41
C GLU A 96 -14.40 -24.86 -38.28
N PRO A 97 -13.92 -26.11 -38.39
CA PRO A 97 -13.07 -26.72 -37.37
C PRO A 97 -11.75 -25.97 -37.23
N VAL A 98 -11.23 -25.89 -36.01
CA VAL A 98 -9.95 -25.22 -35.72
C VAL A 98 -8.82 -25.82 -36.55
N VAL A 99 -8.02 -24.96 -37.18
CA VAL A 99 -6.82 -25.40 -37.91
C VAL A 99 -5.84 -25.97 -36.87
N PRO A 100 -5.39 -27.23 -37.00
CA PRO A 100 -4.39 -27.79 -36.10
C PRO A 100 -3.15 -26.90 -36.10
N LEU A 101 -2.63 -26.60 -34.90
CA LEU A 101 -1.43 -25.80 -34.77
C LEU A 101 -0.28 -26.54 -35.45
N ASP A 102 0.41 -25.88 -36.39
CA ASP A 102 1.59 -26.46 -37.02
C ASP A 102 2.74 -26.52 -36.01
N MET A 103 2.90 -27.71 -35.42
CA MET A 103 3.97 -28.00 -34.47
C MET A 103 5.29 -28.31 -35.17
N SER A 104 5.33 -28.44 -36.50
CA SER A 104 6.54 -28.81 -37.25
C SER A 104 7.65 -27.78 -37.08
N LYS A 105 7.31 -26.50 -36.88
CA LYS A 105 8.27 -25.43 -36.55
C LYS A 105 9.01 -25.66 -35.23
N TYR A 106 8.39 -26.35 -34.29
CA TYR A 106 8.93 -26.67 -32.97
C TYR A 106 9.41 -28.12 -32.87
N GLY A 107 9.18 -28.93 -33.92
CA GLY A 107 9.70 -30.26 -34.05
C GLY A 107 11.23 -30.24 -34.10
N LEU A 108 11.85 -31.21 -33.43
CA LEU A 108 13.29 -31.42 -33.57
C LEU A 108 13.59 -31.83 -35.01
N ASP A 109 14.62 -31.20 -35.58
CA ASP A 109 15.07 -31.44 -36.95
C ASP A 109 15.57 -32.89 -37.06
N VAL A 110 14.71 -33.79 -37.56
CA VAL A 110 15.07 -35.19 -37.77
C VAL A 110 15.92 -35.25 -39.04
N PRO A 111 17.18 -35.71 -38.97
CA PRO A 111 18.06 -35.68 -40.13
C PRO A 111 17.50 -36.55 -41.25
N SER A 112 17.41 -35.99 -42.46
CA SER A 112 16.87 -36.67 -43.65
C SER A 112 17.74 -37.84 -44.13
N GLN A 113 19.02 -37.89 -43.73
CA GLN A 113 19.96 -38.94 -44.09
C GLN A 113 20.21 -39.87 -42.89
N LYS A 114 20.23 -41.20 -43.14
CA LYS A 114 20.48 -42.24 -42.11
C LYS A 114 21.97 -42.47 -41.82
N ASN A 115 22.82 -41.44 -41.94
CA ASN A 115 24.24 -41.53 -41.60
C ASN A 115 24.48 -41.09 -40.15
N GLU A 116 25.38 -41.78 -39.45
CA GLU A 116 25.66 -41.53 -38.02
C GLU A 116 26.08 -40.07 -37.74
N THR A 117 26.79 -39.46 -38.69
CA THR A 117 27.29 -38.08 -38.57
C THR A 117 26.16 -37.03 -38.57
N ALA A 118 25.11 -37.19 -39.40
CA ALA A 118 23.99 -36.25 -39.40
C ALA A 118 23.16 -36.35 -38.10
N TRP A 119 23.01 -37.55 -37.55
CA TRP A 119 22.36 -37.75 -36.24
C TRP A 119 23.14 -37.08 -35.10
N LYS A 120 24.46 -37.18 -35.09
CA LYS A 120 25.30 -36.47 -34.10
C LYS A 120 25.16 -34.95 -34.22
N GLN A 121 25.14 -34.41 -35.45
CA GLN A 121 24.97 -32.98 -35.69
C GLN A 121 23.57 -32.48 -35.29
N ALA A 122 22.52 -33.22 -35.63
CA ALA A 122 21.14 -32.89 -35.24
C ALA A 122 20.98 -32.88 -33.71
N LEU A 123 21.57 -33.86 -33.01
CA LEU A 123 21.60 -33.91 -31.55
C LEU A 123 22.37 -32.72 -30.95
N GLN A 124 23.53 -32.36 -31.52
CA GLN A 124 24.29 -31.21 -31.04
C GLN A 124 23.53 -29.89 -31.25
N LYS A 125 22.84 -29.73 -32.38
CA LYS A 125 22.00 -28.56 -32.70
C LYS A 125 20.82 -28.45 -31.73
N SER A 126 20.12 -29.56 -31.45
CA SER A 126 19.01 -29.56 -30.50
C SER A 126 19.47 -29.26 -29.07
N GLN A 127 20.58 -29.86 -28.63
CA GLN A 127 21.19 -29.55 -27.33
C GLN A 127 21.60 -28.08 -27.23
N SER A 128 22.22 -27.52 -28.26
CA SER A 128 22.60 -26.10 -28.30
C SER A 128 21.39 -25.17 -28.26
N SER A 129 20.32 -25.50 -29.01
CA SER A 129 19.06 -24.77 -29.01
C SER A 129 18.39 -24.80 -27.64
N LEU A 130 18.32 -25.97 -27.00
CA LEU A 130 17.77 -26.12 -25.66
C LEU A 130 18.55 -25.28 -24.65
N LYS A 131 19.89 -25.36 -24.67
CA LYS A 131 20.76 -24.54 -23.81
C LYS A 131 20.48 -23.05 -24.00
N HIS A 132 20.38 -22.57 -25.24
CA HIS A 132 20.01 -21.17 -25.52
C HIS A 132 18.64 -20.80 -24.96
N GLN A 133 17.63 -21.66 -25.12
CA GLN A 133 16.30 -21.41 -24.58
C GLN A 133 16.30 -21.32 -23.06
N VAL A 134 17.02 -22.23 -22.40
CA VAL A 134 17.19 -22.22 -20.93
C VAL A 134 17.88 -20.93 -20.49
N ILE A 135 19.01 -20.57 -21.09
CA ILE A 135 19.76 -19.35 -20.75
C ILE A 135 18.88 -18.12 -20.92
N ARG A 136 18.16 -18.00 -22.03
CA ARG A 136 17.27 -16.87 -22.29
C ARG A 136 16.15 -16.77 -21.24
N LYS A 137 15.55 -17.90 -20.87
CA LYS A 137 14.50 -17.94 -19.85
C LYS A 137 15.03 -17.59 -18.46
N GLN A 138 16.22 -18.08 -18.12
CA GLN A 138 16.90 -17.74 -16.87
C GLN A 138 17.27 -16.26 -16.82
N ALA A 139 17.80 -15.69 -17.91
CA ALA A 139 18.12 -14.27 -18.00
C ALA A 139 16.86 -13.39 -17.81
N GLN A 140 15.74 -13.77 -18.44
CA GLN A 140 14.47 -13.07 -18.26
C GLN A 140 13.97 -13.17 -16.80
N ALA A 141 14.10 -14.33 -16.16
CA ALA A 141 13.72 -14.50 -14.76
C ALA A 141 14.61 -13.67 -13.82
N ALA A 142 15.92 -13.61 -14.09
CA ALA A 142 16.87 -12.79 -13.32
C ALA A 142 16.55 -11.30 -13.44
N GLU A 143 16.27 -10.81 -14.66
CA GLU A 143 15.88 -9.41 -14.89
C GLU A 143 14.60 -9.03 -14.13
N LEU A 144 13.61 -9.93 -14.10
CA LEU A 144 12.37 -9.70 -13.36
C LEU A 144 12.61 -9.71 -11.84
N ASN A 145 13.44 -10.62 -11.34
CA ASN A 145 13.80 -10.66 -9.92
C ASN A 145 14.53 -9.39 -9.49
N GLU A 146 15.46 -8.88 -10.30
CA GLU A 146 16.14 -7.61 -10.01
C GLU A 146 15.14 -6.45 -9.92
N LYS A 147 14.18 -6.37 -10.84
CA LYS A 147 13.11 -5.35 -10.78
C LYS A 147 12.26 -5.48 -9.52
N ILE A 148 11.90 -6.70 -9.12
CA ILE A 148 11.15 -6.96 -7.88
C ILE A 148 11.97 -6.51 -6.66
N GLU A 149 13.25 -6.88 -6.61
CA GLU A 149 14.13 -6.50 -5.50
C GLU A 149 14.32 -4.99 -5.38
N LEU A 150 14.44 -4.27 -6.50
CA LEU A 150 14.52 -2.81 -6.52
C LEU A 150 13.26 -2.18 -5.93
N VAL A 151 12.07 -2.60 -6.39
CA VAL A 151 10.78 -2.10 -5.88
C VAL A 151 10.62 -2.43 -4.40
N ASN A 152 10.99 -3.64 -3.97
CA ASN A 152 10.92 -4.05 -2.57
C ASN A 152 11.86 -3.24 -1.68
N ARG A 153 13.09 -2.96 -2.15
CA ARG A 153 14.06 -2.13 -1.44
C ARG A 153 13.57 -0.70 -1.28
N GLU A 154 13.03 -0.12 -2.35
CA GLU A 154 12.44 1.21 -2.33
C GLU A 154 11.23 1.28 -1.38
N SER A 155 10.31 0.30 -1.48
CA SER A 155 9.15 0.19 -0.59
C SER A 155 9.57 0.09 0.88
N LYS A 156 10.57 -0.74 1.18
CA LYS A 156 11.12 -0.86 2.54
C LYS A 156 11.69 0.47 3.03
N TYR A 157 12.46 1.18 2.19
CA TYR A 157 13.01 2.48 2.54
C TYR A 157 11.92 3.51 2.89
N HIS A 158 10.88 3.60 2.05
CA HIS A 158 9.76 4.51 2.30
C HIS A 158 9.03 4.19 3.60
N GLN A 159 8.75 2.90 3.85
CA GLN A 159 8.08 2.49 5.08
C GLN A 159 8.93 2.74 6.32
N GLN A 160 10.25 2.56 6.24
CA GLN A 160 11.16 2.89 7.35
C GLN A 160 11.15 4.39 7.68
N ASN A 161 11.15 5.25 6.66
CA ASN A 161 11.04 6.69 6.87
C ASN A 161 9.69 7.07 7.48
N ALA A 162 8.59 6.48 6.97
CA ALA A 162 7.26 6.69 7.53
C ALA A 162 7.18 6.25 9.00
N ALA A 163 7.74 5.08 9.33
CA ALA A 163 7.80 4.57 10.70
C ALA A 163 8.53 5.51 11.65
N HIS A 164 9.64 6.12 11.22
CA HIS A 164 10.35 7.11 12.03
C HIS A 164 9.45 8.31 12.35
N VAL A 165 8.80 8.88 11.34
CA VAL A 165 7.90 10.03 11.51
C VAL A 165 6.70 9.68 12.41
N LEU A 166 6.12 8.49 12.23
CA LEU A 166 5.02 8.00 13.06
C LEU A 166 5.45 7.84 14.53
N ASN A 167 6.64 7.31 14.78
CA ASN A 167 7.18 7.14 16.12
C ASN A 167 7.45 8.50 16.80
N ASP A 168 8.04 9.45 16.07
CA ASP A 168 8.28 10.81 16.58
C ASP A 168 6.96 11.50 16.94
N SER A 169 5.99 11.43 16.03
CA SER A 169 4.66 12.02 16.23
C SER A 169 3.92 11.38 17.40
N SER A 170 4.02 10.05 17.54
CA SER A 170 3.45 9.31 18.68
C SER A 170 4.08 9.72 20.01
N THR A 171 5.39 9.94 20.03
CA THR A 171 6.12 10.39 21.22
C THR A 171 5.68 11.80 21.63
N GLN A 172 5.66 12.74 20.68
CA GLN A 172 5.17 14.11 20.93
C GLN A 172 3.72 14.13 21.41
N TRP A 173 2.87 13.30 20.83
CA TRP A 173 1.47 13.20 21.25
C TRP A 173 1.35 12.71 22.70
N LYS A 174 2.13 11.70 23.10
CA LYS A 174 2.18 11.22 24.49
C LYS A 174 2.65 12.31 25.45
N GLU A 175 3.72 13.01 25.12
CA GLU A 175 4.25 14.11 25.94
C GLU A 175 3.19 15.21 26.13
N LEU A 176 2.47 15.59 25.07
CA LEU A 176 1.39 16.57 25.16
C LEU A 176 0.24 16.09 26.04
N CYS A 177 -0.14 14.82 25.95
CA CYS A 177 -1.15 14.23 26.83
C CYS A 177 -0.70 14.27 28.30
N GLU A 178 0.55 13.92 28.60
CA GLU A 178 1.11 13.99 29.94
C GLU A 178 1.14 15.42 30.48
N MET A 179 1.54 16.39 29.65
CA MET A 179 1.50 17.81 30.02
C MET A 179 0.09 18.29 30.33
N ASN A 180 -0.91 17.92 29.52
CA ASN A 180 -2.30 18.28 29.77
C ASN A 180 -2.81 17.72 31.10
N ILE A 181 -2.50 16.44 31.40
CA ILE A 181 -2.86 15.82 32.68
C ILE A 181 -2.19 16.56 33.85
N ALA A 182 -0.93 16.96 33.71
CA ALA A 182 -0.20 17.70 34.74
C ALA A 182 -0.78 19.10 34.98
N ILE A 183 -1.19 19.79 33.90
CA ILE A 183 -1.87 21.09 33.99
C ILE A 183 -3.20 20.93 34.71
N GLU A 184 -4.03 19.96 34.31
CA GLU A 184 -5.31 19.68 34.96
C GLU A 184 -5.14 19.38 36.45
N ALA A 185 -4.17 18.55 36.82
CA ALA A 185 -3.86 18.27 38.22
C ALA A 185 -3.44 19.52 39.00
N SER A 186 -2.65 20.41 38.39
CA SER A 186 -2.22 21.67 39.00
C SER A 186 -3.38 22.65 39.17
N CYS A 187 -4.29 22.73 38.19
CA CYS A 187 -5.52 23.53 38.29
C CYS A 187 -6.37 23.05 39.47
N VAL A 188 -6.58 21.74 39.61
CA VAL A 188 -7.33 21.17 40.75
C VAL A 188 -6.66 21.48 42.09
N GLN A 189 -5.33 21.43 42.17
CA GLN A 189 -4.60 21.80 43.40
C GLN A 189 -4.81 23.28 43.76
N ILE A 190 -4.73 24.17 42.77
CA ILE A 190 -4.94 25.62 42.95
C ILE A 190 -6.38 25.91 43.36
N GLU A 191 -7.37 25.28 42.71
CA GLU A 191 -8.79 25.42 43.04
C GLU A 191 -9.08 24.99 44.48
N ASN A 192 -8.54 23.83 44.91
CA ASN A 192 -8.67 23.38 46.30
C ASN A 192 -8.04 24.36 47.30
N TYR A 193 -6.88 24.93 46.97
CA TYR A 193 -6.24 25.93 47.82
C TYR A 193 -7.07 27.22 47.91
N LEU A 194 -7.63 27.69 46.79
CA LEU A 194 -8.54 28.83 46.76
C LEU A 194 -9.80 28.58 47.60
N GLU A 195 -10.38 27.39 47.53
CA GLU A 195 -11.54 27.03 48.34
C GLU A 195 -11.22 27.01 49.85
N HIS A 196 -10.04 26.50 50.24
CA HIS A 196 -9.59 26.58 51.63
C HIS A 196 -9.44 28.03 52.12
N LEU A 197 -8.81 28.90 51.30
CA LEU A 197 -8.66 30.31 51.64
C LEU A 197 -9.98 31.05 51.73
N LYS A 198 -10.92 30.79 50.80
CA LYS A 198 -12.29 31.35 50.85
C LYS A 198 -13.02 30.91 52.12
N ALA A 199 -12.89 29.64 52.51
CA ALA A 199 -13.48 29.14 53.75
C ALA A 199 -12.90 29.82 55.00
N GLU A 200 -11.58 30.02 55.05
CA GLU A 200 -10.91 30.73 56.14
C GLU A 200 -11.31 32.22 56.20
N ALA A 201 -11.36 32.91 55.06
CA ALA A 201 -11.80 34.30 54.96
C ALA A 201 -13.24 34.45 55.48
N LYS A 202 -14.14 33.54 55.09
CA LYS A 202 -15.52 33.50 55.58
C LYS A 202 -15.60 33.30 57.10
N GLN A 203 -14.77 32.42 57.67
CA GLN A 203 -14.70 32.23 59.13
C GLN A 203 -14.23 33.50 59.86
N ARG A 204 -13.32 34.27 59.25
CA ARG A 204 -12.81 35.55 59.77
C ARG A 204 -13.74 36.73 59.49
N GLY A 205 -14.87 36.51 58.81
CA GLY A 205 -15.83 37.55 58.45
C GLY A 205 -15.37 38.46 57.30
N TRP A 206 -14.37 38.05 56.52
CA TRP A 206 -13.92 38.76 55.33
C TRP A 206 -14.68 38.24 54.11
N SER A 207 -15.39 39.12 53.39
CA SER A 207 -15.95 38.80 52.08
C SER A 207 -14.86 38.96 51.03
N LEU A 208 -14.59 37.89 50.27
CA LEU A 208 -13.60 37.88 49.19
C LEU A 208 -14.23 38.09 47.80
N ASP A 209 -15.55 38.27 47.74
CA ASP A 209 -16.24 38.60 46.51
C ASP A 209 -15.85 40.03 46.11
N ILE A 210 -15.16 40.16 44.97
CA ILE A 210 -14.90 41.45 44.36
C ILE A 210 -16.23 41.91 43.78
N ASP A 211 -16.83 42.97 44.33
CA ASP A 211 -17.96 43.65 43.70
C ASP A 211 -17.47 44.24 42.37
N VAL A 212 -17.69 43.52 41.26
CA VAL A 212 -17.35 43.95 39.88
C VAL A 212 -18.36 45.00 39.36
N GLU A 213 -18.90 45.83 40.24
CA GLU A 213 -19.71 46.99 39.91
C GLU A 213 -18.98 48.25 40.36
N ASN A 214 -17.89 48.62 39.70
CA ASN A 214 -17.39 50.00 39.57
C ASN A 214 -16.08 50.08 38.76
N ASP A 215 -16.12 49.66 37.50
CA ASP A 215 -15.05 50.04 36.54
C ASP A 215 -15.63 50.47 35.17
N SER A 216 -16.73 51.23 35.21
CA SER A 216 -17.26 51.96 34.04
C SER A 216 -16.87 53.44 34.05
N SER A 217 -15.84 53.82 34.82
CA SER A 217 -15.43 55.22 35.00
C SER A 217 -13.94 55.43 34.82
N LEU A 218 -13.31 54.83 33.80
CA LEU A 218 -12.04 55.34 33.29
C LEU A 218 -12.03 55.36 31.75
N HIS A 219 -11.83 56.59 31.27
CA HIS A 219 -11.81 57.08 29.90
C HIS A 219 -10.59 56.60 29.11
#